data_AF-A0A142XWS8-F1
#
_entry.id   AF-A0A142XWS8-F1
#
_cell.length_a   1.000
_cell.length_b   1.000
_cell.length_c   1.000
_cell.angle_alpha   90.00
_cell.angle_beta   90.00
_cell.angle_gamma   90.00
#
_symmetry.space_group_name_H-M   'P 1'
#
loop_
_entity.id
_entity.type
_entity.pdbx_description
1 polymer ?
#
loop_
_entity_poly.entity_id
_entity_poly.type
_entity_poly.pdbx_seq_one_letter_code
_entity_poly.pdbx_strand_id
1 'polypeptide(L)'
;MSNNWMDIHTKRMRSRVVGSAGGLAFMAGVILAGKVMIMMGMFVPGKTPNSEILDYWIGFLVGGCLAGFPAAFGARMLFDRLHSE
;
A
#
# COMPACT_ATOMS: atom_id res chain seq x y z
N MET A 1 28.93 -23.31 -9.07
CA MET A 1 27.51 -23.65 -8.81
C MET A 1 26.87 -22.83 -7.66
N SER A 2 27.53 -21.84 -7.03
CA SER A 2 26.96 -21.10 -5.88
C SER A 2 26.18 -19.82 -6.23
N ASN A 3 26.26 -19.28 -7.45
CA ASN A 3 25.65 -17.98 -7.79
C ASN A 3 24.11 -17.99 -7.81
N ASN A 4 23.49 -19.11 -8.19
CA ASN A 4 22.01 -19.18 -8.28
C ASN A 4 21.30 -19.05 -6.94
N TRP A 5 21.89 -19.56 -5.84
CA TRP A 5 21.27 -19.52 -4.52
C TRP A 5 21.26 -18.10 -3.93
N MET A 6 22.34 -17.37 -4.16
CA MET A 6 22.49 -15.98 -3.70
C MET A 6 21.50 -15.07 -4.44
N ASP A 7 21.35 -15.24 -5.76
CA ASP A 7 20.39 -14.48 -6.57
C ASP A 7 18.93 -14.72 -6.18
N ILE A 8 18.57 -15.97 -5.84
CA ILE A 8 17.20 -16.32 -5.41
C ILE A 8 16.88 -15.64 -4.08
N HIS A 9 17.81 -15.63 -3.13
CA HIS A 9 17.62 -14.99 -1.83
C HIS A 9 17.45 -13.48 -1.95
N THR A 10 18.29 -12.81 -2.74
CA THR A 10 18.22 -11.36 -2.94
C THR A 10 16.92 -10.95 -3.64
N LYS A 11 16.48 -11.70 -4.67
CA LYS A 11 15.18 -11.46 -5.33
C LYS A 11 14.00 -11.64 -4.38
N ARG A 12 14.05 -12.66 -3.51
CA ARG A 12 12.99 -12.92 -2.52
C ARG A 12 12.96 -11.83 -1.45
N MET A 13 14.10 -11.35 -0.98
CA MET A 13 14.18 -10.23 -0.04
C MET A 13 13.67 -8.92 -0.65
N ARG A 14 14.05 -8.62 -1.90
CA ARG A 14 13.52 -7.45 -2.63
C ARG A 14 11.99 -7.48 -2.70
N SER A 15 11.43 -8.61 -3.13
CA SER A 15 9.98 -8.77 -3.23
C SER A 15 9.27 -8.58 -1.89
N ARG A 16 9.84 -9.12 -0.81
CA ARG A 16 9.31 -8.92 0.55
C ARG A 16 9.35 -7.46 0.99
N VAL A 17 10.48 -6.77 0.81
CA VAL A 17 10.62 -5.36 1.23
C VAL A 17 9.64 -4.48 0.45
N VAL A 18 9.59 -4.64 -0.87
CA VAL A 18 8.68 -3.88 -1.75
C VAL A 18 7.22 -4.17 -1.43
N GLY A 19 6.87 -5.44 -1.24
CA GLY A 19 5.51 -5.86 -0.91
C GLY A 19 5.05 -5.35 0.46
N SER A 20 5.92 -5.42 1.47
CA SER A 20 5.62 -4.95 2.84
C SER A 20 5.42 -3.43 2.86
N ALA A 21 6.33 -2.69 2.22
CA ALA A 21 6.26 -1.23 2.15
C ALA A 21 5.02 -0.75 1.38
N GLY A 22 4.74 -1.36 0.22
CA GLY A 22 3.53 -1.08 -0.55
C GLY A 22 2.25 -1.40 0.23
N GLY A 23 2.20 -2.55 0.92
CA GLY A 23 1.04 -2.96 1.72
C GLY A 23 0.78 -2.04 2.92
N LEU A 24 1.82 -1.65 3.66
CA LEU A 24 1.70 -0.72 4.78
C LEU A 24 1.22 0.66 4.32
N ALA A 25 1.80 1.17 3.24
CA ALA A 25 1.39 2.46 2.67
C ALA A 25 -0.03 2.41 2.11
N PHE A 26 -0.44 1.29 1.49
CA PHE A 26 -1.83 1.08 1.05
C PHE A 26 -2.80 1.19 2.23
N MET A 27 -2.53 0.49 3.33
CA MET A 27 -3.40 0.55 4.51
C MET A 27 -3.44 1.96 5.12
N ALA A 28 -2.31 2.66 5.17
CA ALA A 28 -2.28 4.05 5.62
C ALA A 28 -3.13 4.97 4.73
N GLY A 29 -3.08 4.80 3.41
CA GLY A 29 -3.89 5.53 2.44
C GLY A 29 -5.39 5.27 2.60
N VAL A 30 -5.78 4.00 2.81
CA VAL A 30 -7.17 3.62 3.11
C VAL A 30 -7.66 4.31 4.38
N ILE A 31 -6.89 4.25 5.47
CA ILE A 31 -7.26 4.86 6.75
C ILE A 31 -7.40 6.38 6.61
N LEU A 32 -6.48 7.02 5.89
CA LEU A 32 -6.51 8.46 5.67
C LEU A 32 -7.74 8.88 4.85
N ALA A 33 -8.05 8.15 3.77
CA ALA A 33 -9.25 8.37 2.98
C ALA A 33 -10.51 8.27 3.85
N GLY A 34 -10.59 7.26 4.71
CA GLY A 34 -11.69 7.13 5.69
C GLY A 34 -11.83 8.31 6.62
N LYS A 35 -10.72 8.80 7.19
CA LYS A 35 -10.73 9.99 8.05
C LYS A 35 -11.23 11.23 7.32
N VAL A 36 -10.81 11.43 6.07
CA VAL A 36 -11.25 12.56 5.25
C VAL A 36 -12.75 12.46 4.95
N MET A 37 -13.25 11.27 4.62
CA MET A 37 -14.68 11.05 4.36
C MET A 37 -15.55 11.30 5.60
N ILE A 38 -15.04 10.96 6.79
CA ILE A 38 -15.69 11.31 8.06
C ILE A 38 -15.70 12.83 8.28
N MET A 39 -14.55 13.49 8.08
CA MET A 39 -14.45 14.95 8.24
C MET A 39 -15.34 15.73 7.27
N MET A 40 -15.50 15.24 6.04
CA MET A 40 -16.36 15.84 5.02
C MET A 40 -17.85 15.53 5.24
N GLY A 41 -18.21 14.79 6.29
CA GLY A 41 -19.59 14.41 6.59
C GLY A 41 -20.19 13.40 5.61
N MET A 42 -19.39 12.82 4.71
CA MET A 42 -19.82 11.81 3.75
C MET A 42 -20.08 10.46 4.43
N PHE A 43 -19.36 10.18 5.51
CA PHE A 43 -19.51 8.95 6.29
C PHE A 43 -19.68 9.28 7.78
N VAL A 44 -20.81 8.87 8.37
CA VAL A 44 -21.05 9.01 9.81
C VAL A 44 -21.16 7.62 10.43
N PRO A 45 -20.18 7.22 11.25
CA PRO A 45 -20.19 5.91 11.88
C PRO A 45 -21.52 5.66 12.62
N GLY A 46 -22.19 4.56 12.28
CA GLY A 46 -23.44 4.14 12.93
C GLY A 46 -24.73 4.80 12.41
N LYS A 47 -24.67 5.71 11.43
CA LYS A 47 -25.86 6.30 10.78
C LYS A 47 -25.94 6.01 9.29
N THR A 48 -24.81 5.76 8.63
CA THR A 48 -24.76 5.49 7.20
C THR A 48 -25.30 4.08 6.89
N PRO A 49 -26.33 3.92 6.03
CA PRO A 49 -26.86 2.62 5.64
C PRO A 49 -25.80 1.75 4.96
N ASN A 50 -25.84 0.43 5.17
CA ASN A 50 -24.89 -0.52 4.57
C ASN A 50 -24.82 -0.46 3.02
N SER A 51 -25.87 0.01 2.35
CA SER A 51 -25.88 0.20 0.90
C SER A 51 -24.99 1.36 0.44
N GLU A 52 -24.94 2.45 1.19
CA GLU A 52 -24.07 3.60 0.88
C GLU A 52 -22.62 3.33 1.25
N ILE A 53 -22.38 2.44 2.21
CA ILE A 53 -21.03 1.97 2.55
C ILE A 53 -20.33 1.42 1.31
N LEU A 54 -21.06 0.72 0.42
CA LEU A 54 -20.52 0.12 -0.80
C LEU A 54 -19.93 1.17 -1.76
N ASP A 55 -20.57 2.33 -1.89
CA ASP A 55 -20.10 3.42 -2.77
C ASP A 55 -18.79 4.05 -2.28
N TYR A 56 -18.54 4.00 -0.97
CA TYR A 56 -17.33 4.56 -0.38
C TYR A 56 -16.10 3.65 -0.54
N TRP A 57 -16.27 2.34 -0.82
CA TRP A 57 -15.15 1.39 -1.04
C TRP A 57 -14.21 1.82 -2.16
N ILE A 58 -14.74 2.45 -3.20
CA ILE A 58 -13.93 2.98 -4.31
C ILE A 58 -13.00 4.08 -3.78
N GLY A 59 -13.50 4.98 -2.92
CA GLY A 59 -12.70 6.04 -2.30
C GLY A 59 -11.58 5.48 -1.40
N PHE A 60 -11.89 4.46 -0.60
CA PHE A 60 -10.89 3.74 0.20
C PHE A 60 -9.83 3.07 -0.68
N LEU A 61 -10.25 2.36 -1.72
CA LEU A 61 -9.36 1.68 -2.65
C LEU A 61 -8.44 2.66 -3.37
N VAL A 62 -8.98 3.79 -3.84
CA VAL A 62 -8.22 4.85 -4.51
C VAL A 62 -7.22 5.47 -3.55
N GLY A 63 -7.62 5.81 -2.32
CA GLY A 63 -6.72 6.33 -1.29
C GLY A 63 -5.58 5.36 -0.96
N GLY A 64 -5.89 4.07 -0.86
CA GLY A 64 -4.90 3.02 -0.68
C GLY A 64 -3.95 2.90 -1.86
N CYS A 65 -4.44 2.84 -3.09
CA CYS A 65 -3.62 2.74 -4.30
C CYS A 65 -2.69 3.94 -4.47
N LEU A 66 -3.17 5.16 -4.20
CA LEU A 66 -2.39 6.38 -4.29
C LEU A 66 -1.20 6.41 -3.32
N ALA A 67 -1.33 5.79 -2.14
CA ALA A 67 -0.23 5.68 -1.19
C ALA A 67 0.64 4.42 -1.43
N GLY A 68 0.02 3.29 -1.75
CA GLY A 68 0.66 1.99 -1.89
C GLY A 68 1.59 1.87 -3.09
N PHE A 69 1.13 2.30 -4.28
CA PHE A 69 1.95 2.17 -5.49
C PHE A 69 3.24 3.00 -5.41
N PRO A 70 3.22 4.32 -5.10
CA PRO A 70 4.44 5.10 -4.99
C PRO A 70 5.40 4.57 -3.92
N ALA A 71 4.88 4.09 -2.79
CA ALA A 71 5.70 3.48 -1.74
C ALA A 71 6.38 2.19 -2.20
N ALA A 72 5.68 1.34 -2.95
CA ALA A 72 6.27 0.13 -3.54
C ALA A 72 7.38 0.48 -4.56
N PHE A 73 7.14 1.47 -5.41
CA PHE A 73 8.15 1.95 -6.36
C PHE A 73 9.37 2.56 -5.66
N GLY A 74 9.15 3.39 -4.63
CA GLY A 74 10.21 3.98 -3.82
C GLY A 74 11.03 2.93 -3.08
N ALA A 75 10.37 1.96 -2.45
CA ALA A 75 11.03 0.85 -1.77
C ALA A 75 11.87 0.01 -2.74
N ARG A 76 11.38 -0.18 -3.98
CA ARG A 76 12.14 -0.88 -5.02
C ARG A 76 13.38 -0.10 -5.44
N MET A 77 13.24 1.20 -5.72
CA MET A 77 14.38 2.05 -6.08
C MET A 77 15.42 2.11 -4.96
N LEU A 78 14.99 2.20 -3.70
CA LEU A 78 15.90 2.21 -2.56
C LEU A 78 16.60 0.86 -2.39
N PHE A 79 15.88 -0.25 -2.50
CA PHE A 79 16.49 -1.59 -2.43
C PHE A 79 17.51 -1.80 -3.54
N ASP A 80 17.14 -1.45 -4.78
CA ASP A 80 18.02 -1.59 -5.94
C ASP A 80 19.27 -0.70 -5.78
N ARG A 81 19.19 0.49 -5.16
CA ARG A 81 20.36 1.34 -4.85
C ARG A 81 21.24 0.80 -3.72
N LEU A 82 20.65 0.17 -2.71
CA LEU A 82 21.39 -0.36 -1.55
C LEU A 82 22.10 -1.68 -1.85
N HIS A 83 21.71 -2.36 -2.93
CA HIS A 83 22.26 -3.67 -3.33
C HIS A 83 22.86 -3.64 -4.75
N SER A 84 23.05 -2.45 -5.32
CA SER A 84 23.85 -2.23 -6.52
C SER A 84 25.31 -2.02 -6.13
N GLU A 85 25.96 -3.08 -5.68
CA GLU A 85 27.42 -3.23 -5.62
C GLU A 85 27.81 -4.51 -6.35
#